data_AF-A0A6M3M9G1-F1
#
_entry.id   AF-A0A6M3M9G1-F1
#
_cell.length_a   1.000
_cell.length_b   1.000
_cell.length_c   1.000
_cell.angle_alpha   90.00
_cell.angle_beta   90.00
_cell.angle_gamma   90.00
#
_symmetry.space_group_name_H-M   'P 1'
#
loop_
_entity.id
_entity.type
_entity.pdbx_description
1 polymer ?
#
loop_
_entity_poly.entity_id
_entity_poly.type
_entity_poly.pdbx_seq_one_letter_code
_entity_poly.pdbx_strand_id
1 'polypeptide(L)'
;MSGGYVICEYEKVKENFPYYSNLMTNLRNTMIAKAQSKWGMRWAGARKISEASTRGVSLSSPGPGLDVDVDKGEFGETTVIPALFKDIAGTRMTTWHQWFTATGNQTILTGAATGGTIYEDYIVGLAGLAFLDKAIRISEFKMQISDKKLPRINIEEAFAYNKPAIVLEEGFILDEETGFDLYANVTTRGPQRIKIIGLQMNRIKDKLLTSTGAALL
;
A
#
# COMPACT_ATOMS: atom_id res chain seq x y z
N MET A 1 -6.06 -12.63 16.83
CA MET A 1 -5.86 -11.17 16.78
C MET A 1 -7.17 -10.55 16.34
N SER A 2 -7.87 -9.91 17.27
CA SER A 2 -9.00 -9.01 16.97
C SER A 2 -8.37 -7.67 16.59
N GLY A 3 -7.95 -7.51 15.34
CA GLY A 3 -7.45 -6.22 14.87
C GLY A 3 -8.62 -5.26 14.70
N GLY A 4 -8.67 -4.19 15.48
CA GLY A 4 -9.63 -3.12 15.27
C GLY A 4 -9.28 -2.28 14.05
N TYR A 5 -10.17 -1.38 13.70
CA TYR A 5 -9.99 -0.41 12.62
C TYR A 5 -10.66 0.91 13.00
N VAL A 6 -10.18 1.98 12.40
CA VAL A 6 -10.73 3.32 12.57
C VAL A 6 -11.21 3.82 11.21
N ILE A 7 -12.44 4.34 11.17
CA ILE A 7 -12.97 5.06 10.01
C ILE A 7 -12.82 6.55 10.26
N CYS A 8 -12.24 7.28 9.32
CA CYS A 8 -12.13 8.73 9.39
C CYS A 8 -12.13 9.35 7.99
N GLU A 9 -12.26 10.68 7.87
CA GLU A 9 -12.10 11.36 6.59
C GLU A 9 -10.65 11.26 6.09
N TYR A 10 -10.44 10.84 4.84
CA TYR A 10 -9.12 10.63 4.25
C TYR A 10 -8.21 11.86 4.34
N GLU A 11 -8.79 13.06 4.22
CA GLU A 11 -8.06 14.34 4.34
C GLU A 11 -7.54 14.56 5.77
N LYS A 12 -8.23 14.05 6.79
CA LYS A 12 -7.86 14.18 8.21
C LYS A 12 -6.92 13.09 8.71
N VAL A 13 -6.70 12.02 7.95
CA VAL A 13 -5.81 10.90 8.32
C VAL A 13 -4.40 11.39 8.66
N LYS A 14 -3.87 12.33 7.87
CA LYS A 14 -2.50 12.84 8.06
C LYS A 14 -2.40 13.95 9.10
N GLU A 15 -3.49 14.68 9.36
CA GLU A 15 -3.46 15.89 10.17
C GLU A 15 -3.66 15.62 11.66
N ASN A 16 -4.50 14.64 12.03
CA ASN A 16 -5.05 14.58 13.39
C ASN A 16 -4.95 13.22 14.08
N PHE A 17 -4.29 12.21 13.49
CA PHE A 17 -4.20 10.87 14.08
C PHE A 17 -2.77 10.50 14.50
N PRO A 18 -2.37 10.76 15.76
CA PRO A 18 -1.11 10.28 16.32
C PRO A 18 -0.93 8.76 16.16
N TYR A 19 -2.03 8.01 16.28
CA TYR A 19 -2.05 6.57 16.06
C TYR A 19 -1.61 6.18 14.64
N TYR A 20 -2.06 6.93 13.63
CA TYR A 20 -1.68 6.72 12.24
C TYR A 20 -0.19 6.98 12.00
N SER A 21 0.37 8.05 12.60
CA SER A 21 1.80 8.33 12.50
C SER A 21 2.65 7.20 13.09
N ASN A 22 2.26 6.69 14.26
CA ASN A 22 2.95 5.57 14.91
C ASN A 22 2.83 4.28 14.10
N LEU A 23 1.63 3.95 13.61
CA LEU A 23 1.39 2.83 12.71
C LEU A 23 2.30 2.88 11.48
N MET A 24 2.32 4.01 10.78
CA MET A 24 3.14 4.19 9.58
C MET A 24 4.64 4.12 9.88
N THR A 25 5.06 4.64 11.03
CA THR A 25 6.46 4.58 11.47
C THR A 25 6.88 3.14 11.80
N ASN A 26 6.07 2.42 12.55
CA ASN A 26 6.30 1.02 12.89
C ASN A 26 6.31 0.15 11.63
N LEU A 27 5.34 0.36 10.73
CA LEU A 27 5.26 -0.34 9.46
C LEU A 27 6.50 -0.08 8.61
N ARG A 28 6.89 1.20 8.45
CA ARG A 28 8.12 1.58 7.73
C ARG A 28 9.36 0.91 8.32
N ASN A 29 9.57 0.99 9.64
CA ASN A 29 10.75 0.41 10.29
C ASN A 29 10.80 -1.12 10.11
N THR A 30 9.65 -1.78 10.26
CA THR A 30 9.54 -3.24 10.06
C THR A 30 9.83 -3.63 8.62
N MET A 31 9.29 -2.87 7.66
CA MET A 31 9.54 -3.10 6.23
C MET A 31 11.01 -2.87 5.87
N ILE A 32 11.65 -1.82 6.40
CA ILE A 32 13.08 -1.55 6.17
C ILE A 32 13.92 -2.70 6.71
N ALA A 33 13.69 -3.14 7.95
CA ALA A 33 14.43 -4.26 8.54
C ALA A 33 14.26 -5.54 7.72
N LYS A 34 13.03 -5.80 7.25
CA LYS A 34 12.72 -6.96 6.42
C LYS A 34 13.40 -6.90 5.05
N ALA A 35 13.34 -5.74 4.38
CA ALA A 35 14.00 -5.50 3.11
C ALA A 35 15.54 -5.63 3.22
N GLN A 36 16.13 -5.09 4.30
CA GLN A 36 17.57 -5.25 4.59
C GLN A 36 17.95 -6.73 4.74
N SER A 37 17.16 -7.48 5.51
CA SER A 37 17.41 -8.91 5.72
C SER A 37 17.25 -9.72 4.44
N LYS A 38 16.27 -9.37 3.59
CA LYS A 38 15.92 -10.16 2.41
C LYS A 38 16.81 -9.85 1.21
N TRP A 39 17.06 -8.57 0.95
CA TRP A 39 17.83 -8.13 -0.21
C TRP A 39 19.33 -7.98 0.06
N GLY A 40 19.75 -7.95 1.34
CA GLY A 40 21.14 -7.67 1.71
C GLY A 40 21.59 -6.25 1.36
N MET A 41 20.64 -5.36 1.07
CA MET A 41 20.86 -3.98 0.62
C MET A 41 20.70 -3.00 1.78
N ARG A 42 21.31 -1.82 1.66
CA ARG A 42 21.18 -0.75 2.64
C ARG A 42 19.99 0.15 2.33
N TRP A 43 19.40 0.74 3.35
CA TRP A 43 18.32 1.70 3.18
C TRP A 43 18.87 3.04 2.69
N ALA A 44 18.35 3.56 1.58
CA ALA A 44 18.82 4.81 0.96
C ALA A 44 18.69 6.03 1.90
N GLY A 45 17.72 6.06 2.80
CA GLY A 45 17.55 7.17 3.73
C GLY A 45 18.67 7.30 4.77
N ALA A 46 19.41 6.21 5.04
CA ALA A 46 20.59 6.27 5.93
C ALA A 46 21.68 7.18 5.34
N ARG A 47 21.90 7.11 4.01
CA ARG A 47 22.80 8.02 3.31
C ARG A 47 22.29 9.46 3.38
N LYS A 48 20.99 9.69 3.21
CA LYS A 48 20.41 11.05 3.28
C LYS A 48 20.59 11.72 4.64
N ILE A 49 20.53 10.96 5.73
CA ILE A 49 20.86 11.48 7.06
C ILE A 49 22.32 11.94 7.11
N SER A 50 23.24 11.11 6.60
CA SER A 50 24.67 11.46 6.57
C SER A 50 24.96 12.68 5.67
N GLU A 51 24.33 12.77 4.50
CA GLU A 51 24.45 13.90 3.57
C GLU A 51 23.89 15.18 4.18
N ALA A 52 22.74 15.10 4.86
CA ALA A 52 22.12 16.23 5.53
C ALA A 52 22.99 16.74 6.69
N SER A 53 23.56 15.84 7.48
CA SER A 53 24.45 16.19 8.59
C SER A 53 25.67 16.98 8.12
N THR A 54 26.27 16.59 6.99
CA THR A 54 27.40 17.33 6.38
C THR A 54 27.03 18.74 5.96
N ARG A 55 25.74 19.00 5.69
CA ARG A 55 25.19 20.32 5.35
C ARG A 55 24.65 21.08 6.56
N GLY A 56 24.85 20.57 7.78
CA GLY A 56 24.31 21.19 9.01
C GLY A 56 22.80 20.99 9.20
N VAL A 57 22.17 20.06 8.46
CA VAL A 57 20.75 19.74 8.56
C VAL A 57 20.57 18.41 9.29
N SER A 58 19.75 18.39 10.34
CA SER A 58 19.40 17.15 11.03
C SER A 58 18.14 16.53 10.43
N LEU A 59 18.20 15.24 10.09
CA LEU A 59 17.04 14.45 9.67
C LEU A 59 16.83 13.31 10.67
N SER A 60 15.57 13.01 10.98
CA SER A 60 15.19 11.88 11.82
C SER A 60 15.41 10.55 11.10
N SER A 61 15.94 9.56 11.81
CA SER A 61 16.00 8.16 11.35
C SER A 61 14.59 7.60 11.08
N PRO A 62 14.35 6.81 10.01
CA PRO A 62 15.33 6.27 9.06
C PRO A 62 15.68 7.21 7.88
N GLY A 63 15.17 8.45 7.85
CA GLY A 63 15.43 9.41 6.77
C GLY A 63 14.66 9.11 5.48
N PRO A 64 14.61 10.05 4.52
CA PRO A 64 13.85 9.87 3.28
C PRO A 64 14.58 8.92 2.30
N GLY A 65 13.93 7.83 1.87
CA GLY A 65 14.50 6.84 0.96
C GLY A 65 14.11 6.99 -0.51
N LEU A 66 13.85 8.23 -0.98
CA LEU A 66 13.34 8.51 -2.33
C LEU A 66 14.40 8.46 -3.45
N ASP A 67 15.67 8.67 -3.11
CA ASP A 67 16.78 8.74 -4.07
C ASP A 67 17.65 7.49 -3.97
N VAL A 68 17.17 6.39 -4.55
CA VAL A 68 17.79 5.06 -4.51
C VAL A 68 19.04 5.03 -5.38
N ASP A 69 20.08 4.36 -4.92
CA ASP A 69 21.30 4.10 -5.70
C ASP A 69 21.58 2.59 -5.72
N VAL A 70 21.09 1.92 -6.76
CA VAL A 70 21.16 0.45 -6.88
C VAL A 70 22.61 0.00 -7.03
N ASP A 71 23.46 0.79 -7.70
CA ASP A 71 24.87 0.51 -7.88
C ASP A 71 25.65 0.54 -6.55
N LYS A 72 25.13 1.29 -5.57
CA LYS A 72 25.63 1.28 -4.19
C LYS A 72 24.99 0.22 -3.30
N GLY A 73 24.14 -0.65 -3.86
CA GLY A 73 23.41 -1.66 -3.11
C GLY A 73 22.38 -1.05 -2.17
N GLU A 74 21.72 0.04 -2.58
CA GLU A 74 20.67 0.70 -1.80
C GLU A 74 19.26 0.38 -2.33
N PHE A 75 18.28 0.27 -1.43
CA PHE A 75 16.85 0.21 -1.77
C PHE A 75 16.11 1.43 -1.21
N GLY A 76 14.91 1.71 -1.73
CA GLY A 76 14.13 2.88 -1.32
C GLY A 76 12.65 2.63 -1.09
N GLU A 77 11.92 3.72 -0.90
CA GLU A 77 10.49 3.71 -0.59
C GLU A 77 9.73 4.71 -1.46
N THR A 78 8.54 4.31 -1.85
CA THR A 78 7.55 5.19 -2.47
C THR A 78 6.17 4.92 -1.86
N THR A 79 5.18 5.74 -2.23
CA THR A 79 3.78 5.37 -2.00
C THR A 79 3.42 4.14 -2.81
N VAL A 80 2.50 3.33 -2.29
CA VAL A 80 1.95 2.19 -3.03
C VAL A 80 1.41 2.64 -4.39
N ILE A 81 1.82 1.97 -5.45
CA ILE A 81 1.40 2.26 -6.83
C ILE A 81 0.26 1.32 -7.26
N PRO A 82 -0.67 1.78 -8.11
CA PRO A 82 -1.78 0.94 -8.58
C PRO A 82 -1.27 -0.26 -9.41
N ALA A 83 -0.16 -0.11 -10.13
CA ALA A 83 0.34 -1.13 -11.04
C ALA A 83 0.86 -2.41 -10.38
N LEU A 84 0.98 -2.44 -9.04
CA LEU A 84 1.20 -3.67 -8.27
C LEU A 84 -0.06 -4.53 -8.13
N PHE A 85 -1.21 -4.03 -8.58
CA PHE A 85 -2.50 -4.70 -8.46
C PHE A 85 -3.23 -4.81 -9.80
N LYS A 86 -4.14 -5.78 -9.87
CA LYS A 86 -5.18 -5.91 -10.89
C LYS A 86 -6.53 -5.49 -10.32
N ASP A 87 -7.38 -4.95 -11.18
CA ASP A 87 -8.75 -4.60 -10.84
C ASP A 87 -9.69 -5.82 -10.84
N ILE A 88 -10.98 -5.57 -10.62
CA ILE A 88 -12.06 -6.57 -10.68
C ILE A 88 -12.16 -7.30 -12.03
N ALA A 89 -11.67 -6.71 -13.13
CA ALA A 89 -11.65 -7.34 -14.45
C ALA A 89 -10.35 -8.16 -14.68
N GLY A 90 -9.47 -8.26 -13.68
CA GLY A 90 -8.17 -8.91 -13.80
C GLY A 90 -7.15 -8.11 -14.60
N THR A 91 -7.42 -6.83 -14.89
CA THR A 91 -6.54 -5.95 -15.67
C THR A 91 -5.59 -5.21 -14.74
N ARG A 92 -4.30 -5.15 -15.09
CA ARG A 92 -3.30 -4.40 -14.30
C ARG A 92 -3.67 -2.93 -14.26
N MET A 93 -3.74 -2.37 -13.05
CA MET A 93 -4.22 -1.00 -12.85
C MET A 93 -3.14 0.02 -13.21
N THR A 94 -3.52 1.11 -13.87
CA THR A 94 -2.66 2.29 -14.08
C THR A 94 -3.04 3.45 -13.17
N THR A 95 -4.27 3.44 -12.64
CA THR A 95 -4.81 4.41 -11.69
C THR A 95 -5.62 3.68 -10.62
N TRP A 96 -6.00 4.35 -9.54
CA TRP A 96 -6.86 3.77 -8.49
C TRP A 96 -8.35 3.70 -8.87
N HIS A 97 -8.71 4.06 -10.10
CA HIS A 97 -10.07 4.06 -10.60
C HIS A 97 -10.40 2.70 -11.22
N GLN A 98 -11.50 2.09 -10.79
CA GLN A 98 -12.02 0.86 -11.39
C GLN A 98 -13.53 0.94 -11.58
N TRP A 99 -14.05 0.15 -12.52
CA TRP A 99 -15.48 0.03 -12.76
C TRP A 99 -15.99 -1.31 -12.25
N PHE A 100 -16.88 -1.30 -11.26
CA PHE A 100 -17.53 -2.52 -10.78
C PHE A 100 -18.56 -3.02 -11.80
N THR A 101 -18.24 -4.16 -12.41
CA THR A 101 -19.04 -4.79 -13.46
C THR A 101 -20.10 -5.74 -12.94
N ALA A 102 -20.04 -6.15 -11.67
CA ALA A 102 -20.98 -7.07 -11.02
C ALA A 102 -21.24 -6.67 -9.55
N THR A 103 -22.35 -7.14 -8.97
CA THR A 103 -22.69 -6.99 -7.55
C THR A 103 -22.36 -8.27 -6.77
N GLY A 104 -22.50 -8.23 -5.44
CA GLY A 104 -22.22 -9.35 -4.54
C GLY A 104 -20.74 -9.45 -4.19
N ASN A 105 -20.31 -10.62 -3.72
CA ASN A 105 -18.92 -10.84 -3.29
C ASN A 105 -17.98 -10.94 -4.50
N GLN A 106 -17.14 -9.91 -4.69
CA GLN A 106 -16.20 -9.78 -5.80
C GLN A 106 -14.77 -9.64 -5.29
N THR A 107 -13.79 -10.10 -6.06
CA THR A 107 -12.37 -9.72 -5.86
C THR A 107 -12.17 -8.37 -6.50
N ILE A 108 -11.93 -7.32 -5.71
CA ILE A 108 -11.82 -5.94 -6.19
C ILE A 108 -10.38 -5.46 -6.38
N LEU A 109 -9.41 -6.13 -5.75
CA LEU A 109 -7.98 -5.97 -6.00
C LEU A 109 -7.29 -7.32 -5.82
N THR A 110 -6.34 -7.64 -6.69
CA THR A 110 -5.44 -8.80 -6.54
C THR A 110 -4.03 -8.44 -6.96
N GLY A 111 -3.01 -9.20 -6.54
CA GLY A 111 -1.61 -8.96 -6.96
C GLY A 111 -1.44 -9.00 -8.49
N ALA A 112 -0.62 -8.11 -9.03
CA ALA A 112 -0.47 -7.95 -10.48
C ALA A 112 0.37 -9.04 -11.16
N ALA A 113 1.25 -9.74 -10.44
CA ALA A 113 2.07 -10.79 -11.02
C ALA A 113 1.24 -12.06 -11.35
N THR A 114 1.89 -13.03 -11.97
CA THR A 114 1.27 -14.32 -12.32
C THR A 114 0.83 -15.02 -11.04
N GLY A 115 -0.42 -15.50 -11.01
CA GLY A 115 -0.98 -16.17 -9.83
C GLY A 115 -1.52 -15.23 -8.73
N GLY A 116 -1.67 -13.92 -9.00
CA GLY A 116 -2.27 -12.99 -8.03
C GLY A 116 -1.29 -12.54 -6.95
N THR A 117 0.01 -12.60 -7.23
CA THR A 117 1.09 -12.28 -6.30
C THR A 117 1.63 -10.86 -6.52
N ILE A 118 2.37 -10.36 -5.53
CA ILE A 118 3.18 -9.15 -5.68
C ILE A 118 4.45 -9.46 -6.48
N TYR A 119 4.86 -8.55 -7.36
CA TYR A 119 6.07 -8.69 -8.17
C TYR A 119 7.33 -8.90 -7.32
N GLU A 120 8.30 -9.62 -7.90
CA GLU A 120 9.68 -9.63 -7.41
C GLU A 120 10.22 -8.18 -7.37
N ASP A 121 11.07 -7.86 -6.38
CA ASP A 121 11.62 -6.53 -6.08
C ASP A 121 10.74 -5.57 -5.26
N TYR A 122 9.53 -5.99 -4.85
CA TYR A 122 8.60 -5.17 -4.08
C TYR A 122 8.16 -5.79 -2.77
N ILE A 123 8.24 -5.00 -1.70
CA ILE A 123 7.59 -5.31 -0.42
C ILE A 123 6.56 -4.20 -0.16
N VAL A 124 5.31 -4.56 0.09
CA VAL A 124 4.20 -3.60 0.26
C VAL A 124 3.69 -3.64 1.68
N GLY A 125 3.65 -2.49 2.34
CA GLY A 125 3.05 -2.31 3.65
C GLY A 125 1.67 -1.70 3.48
N LEU A 126 0.64 -2.41 3.93
CA LEU A 126 -0.75 -2.01 3.89
C LEU A 126 -1.20 -1.56 5.29
N ALA A 127 -1.47 -0.27 5.43
CA ALA A 127 -1.96 0.34 6.66
C ALA A 127 -3.49 0.57 6.63
N GLY A 128 -4.10 0.49 5.45
CA GLY A 128 -5.53 0.74 5.30
C GLY A 128 -6.00 0.92 3.86
N LEU A 129 -7.24 1.37 3.71
CA LEU A 129 -7.92 1.61 2.44
C LEU A 129 -8.58 2.99 2.47
N ALA A 130 -8.53 3.73 1.36
CA ALA A 130 -9.22 5.00 1.19
C ALA A 130 -10.22 4.93 0.03
N PHE A 131 -11.45 5.37 0.28
CA PHE A 131 -12.45 5.62 -0.75
C PHE A 131 -12.39 7.10 -1.12
N LEU A 132 -12.02 7.37 -2.37
CA LEU A 132 -11.82 8.74 -2.85
C LEU A 132 -13.09 9.36 -3.46
N ASP A 133 -14.19 8.61 -3.43
CA ASP A 133 -15.51 9.00 -3.92
C ASP A 133 -16.55 8.93 -2.80
N LYS A 134 -17.46 9.91 -2.78
CA LYS A 134 -18.60 9.94 -1.85
C LYS A 134 -19.56 8.77 -2.06
N ALA A 135 -19.79 8.39 -3.31
CA ALA A 135 -20.62 7.25 -3.64
C ALA A 135 -19.83 5.96 -3.40
N ILE A 136 -19.93 5.40 -2.20
CA ILE A 136 -19.27 4.14 -1.84
C ILE A 136 -20.17 2.99 -2.27
N ARG A 137 -19.61 2.06 -3.04
CA ARG A 137 -20.33 0.94 -3.66
C ARG A 137 -20.07 -0.42 -3.00
N ILE A 138 -19.43 -0.41 -1.84
CA ILE A 138 -19.11 -1.63 -1.09
C ILE A 138 -19.54 -1.50 0.37
N SER A 139 -20.15 -2.54 0.94
CA SER A 139 -20.60 -2.54 2.34
C SER A 139 -19.65 -3.29 3.27
N GLU A 140 -18.85 -4.20 2.72
CA GLU A 140 -17.94 -5.06 3.47
C GLU A 140 -16.69 -5.34 2.65
N PHE A 141 -15.57 -5.60 3.33
CA PHE A 141 -14.37 -6.11 2.68
C PHE A 141 -13.69 -7.21 3.50
N LYS A 142 -12.83 -7.97 2.83
CA LYS A 142 -12.03 -9.05 3.41
C LYS A 142 -10.70 -9.11 2.68
N MET A 143 -9.62 -9.25 3.43
CA MET A 143 -8.29 -9.47 2.87
C MET A 143 -7.87 -10.93 3.01
N GLN A 144 -7.22 -11.45 1.98
CA GLN A 144 -6.51 -12.71 2.00
C GLN A 144 -5.06 -12.45 1.57
N ILE A 145 -4.12 -12.85 2.42
CA ILE A 145 -2.69 -12.68 2.20
C ILE A 145 -2.09 -14.08 2.23
N SER A 146 -1.70 -14.59 1.06
CA SER A 146 -1.29 -15.98 0.88
C SER A 146 -2.33 -16.92 1.54
N ASP A 147 -1.91 -17.78 2.46
CA ASP A 147 -2.77 -18.74 3.16
C ASP A 147 -3.58 -18.12 4.30
N LYS A 148 -3.28 -16.87 4.68
CA LYS A 148 -3.94 -16.19 5.79
C LYS A 148 -5.20 -15.47 5.30
N LYS A 149 -6.35 -15.98 5.74
CA LYS A 149 -7.66 -15.35 5.54
C LYS A 149 -7.99 -14.47 6.74
N LEU A 150 -8.12 -13.17 6.53
CA LEU A 150 -8.58 -12.26 7.57
C LEU A 150 -10.11 -12.25 7.65
N PRO A 151 -10.70 -11.94 8.83
CA PRO A 151 -12.15 -11.79 8.97
C PRO A 151 -12.73 -10.74 8.01
N ARG A 152 -14.03 -10.89 7.69
CA ARG A 152 -14.76 -9.84 6.96
C ARG A 152 -15.02 -8.67 7.90
N ILE A 153 -14.83 -7.46 7.39
CA ILE A 153 -15.06 -6.21 8.12
C ILE A 153 -16.24 -5.51 7.46
N ASN A 154 -17.26 -5.18 8.24
CA ASN A 154 -18.38 -4.35 7.81
C ASN A 154 -17.99 -2.88 7.90
N ILE A 155 -18.30 -2.13 6.85
CA ILE A 155 -17.91 -0.73 6.68
C ILE A 155 -19.09 0.17 6.30
N GLU A 156 -20.33 -0.24 6.59
CA GLU A 156 -21.52 0.56 6.28
C GLU A 156 -21.50 1.93 6.94
N GLU A 157 -20.85 2.06 8.10
CA GLU A 157 -20.66 3.35 8.77
C GLU A 157 -19.79 4.33 7.95
N ALA A 158 -18.98 3.83 7.01
CA ALA A 158 -18.25 4.66 6.06
C ALA A 158 -19.18 5.46 5.14
N PHE A 159 -20.44 5.05 4.96
CA PHE A 159 -21.42 5.76 4.12
C PHE A 159 -21.80 7.14 4.66
N ALA A 160 -21.57 7.39 5.95
CA ALA A 160 -21.78 8.70 6.55
C ALA A 160 -20.69 9.72 6.18
N TYR A 161 -19.55 9.26 5.65
CA TYR A 161 -18.38 10.08 5.34
C TYR A 161 -18.33 10.48 3.87
N ASN A 162 -17.61 11.55 3.56
CA ASN A 162 -17.47 12.04 2.19
C ASN A 162 -16.34 11.34 1.42
N LYS A 163 -15.19 11.12 2.06
CA LYS A 163 -14.08 10.34 1.50
C LYS A 163 -13.48 9.48 2.61
N PRO A 164 -14.17 8.40 3.04
CA PRO A 164 -13.71 7.62 4.17
C PRO A 164 -12.37 6.95 3.89
N ALA A 165 -11.54 6.94 4.91
CA ALA A 165 -10.36 6.12 5.05
C ALA A 165 -10.59 5.14 6.20
N ILE A 166 -10.28 3.89 5.93
CA ILE A 166 -10.26 2.79 6.89
C ILE A 166 -8.80 2.56 7.22
N VAL A 167 -8.42 2.90 8.44
CA VAL A 167 -7.06 2.71 8.97
C VAL A 167 -7.09 1.50 9.89
N LEU A 168 -6.22 0.53 9.63
CA LEU A 168 -6.10 -0.66 10.45
C LEU A 168 -5.32 -0.34 11.72
N GLU A 169 -5.62 -1.02 12.83
CA GLU A 169 -4.82 -0.87 14.05
C GLU A 169 -3.39 -1.38 13.87
N GLU A 170 -3.22 -2.44 13.09
CA GLU A 170 -1.93 -3.03 12.73
C GLU A 170 -1.84 -3.17 11.21
N GLY A 171 -0.68 -2.79 10.66
CA GLY A 171 -0.41 -2.87 9.23
C GLY A 171 -0.01 -4.28 8.83
N PHE A 172 -0.38 -4.68 7.61
CA PHE A 172 0.05 -5.94 7.03
C PHE A 172 1.22 -5.71 6.07
N ILE A 173 2.17 -6.63 6.06
CA ILE A 173 3.28 -6.62 5.10
C ILE A 173 3.03 -7.74 4.10
N LEU A 174 3.00 -7.37 2.83
CA LEU A 174 3.01 -8.27 1.68
C LEU A 174 4.46 -8.36 1.20
N ASP A 175 5.05 -9.55 1.28
CA ASP A 175 6.39 -9.77 0.72
C ASP A 175 6.30 -9.97 -0.79
N GLU A 176 7.46 -9.94 -1.44
CA GLU A 176 7.58 -10.36 -2.84
C GLU A 176 6.98 -11.75 -3.02
N GLU A 177 6.33 -11.97 -4.16
CA GLU A 177 5.69 -13.24 -4.53
C GLU A 177 4.60 -13.72 -3.57
N THR A 178 4.18 -12.87 -2.62
CA THR A 178 3.06 -13.18 -1.73
C THR A 178 1.75 -12.93 -2.45
N GLY A 179 0.84 -13.92 -2.42
CA GLY A 179 -0.51 -13.77 -2.93
C GLY A 179 -1.29 -12.72 -2.15
N PHE A 180 -2.04 -11.86 -2.85
CA PHE A 180 -2.90 -10.86 -2.23
C PHE A 180 -4.23 -10.78 -2.95
N ASP A 181 -5.32 -10.93 -2.21
CA ASP A 181 -6.68 -10.71 -2.70
C ASP A 181 -7.47 -9.86 -1.70
N LEU A 182 -8.07 -8.78 -2.22
CA LEU A 182 -9.07 -7.98 -1.53
C LEU A 182 -10.45 -8.32 -2.10
N TYR A 183 -11.26 -8.96 -1.27
CA TYR A 183 -12.66 -9.21 -1.56
C TYR A 183 -13.53 -8.11 -0.99
N ALA A 184 -14.61 -7.76 -1.68
CA ALA A 184 -15.62 -6.85 -1.17
C ALA A 184 -17.02 -7.30 -1.56
N ASN A 185 -18.01 -6.96 -0.74
CA ASN A 185 -19.41 -7.08 -1.12
C ASN A 185 -19.84 -5.80 -1.85
N VAL A 186 -19.98 -5.90 -3.17
CA VAL A 186 -20.36 -4.79 -4.05
C VAL A 186 -21.88 -4.65 -4.07
N THR A 187 -22.39 -3.55 -3.52
CA THR A 187 -23.83 -3.28 -3.43
C THR A 187 -24.39 -2.74 -4.74
N THR A 188 -23.59 -2.03 -5.53
CA THR A 188 -24.04 -1.41 -6.79
C THR A 188 -22.90 -1.31 -7.80
N ARG A 189 -23.21 -1.48 -9.08
CA ARG A 189 -22.26 -1.36 -10.20
C ARG A 189 -21.86 0.11 -10.44
N GLY A 190 -20.70 0.33 -11.04
CA GLY A 190 -20.25 1.66 -11.44
C GLY A 190 -18.82 1.99 -11.00
N PRO A 191 -18.39 3.25 -11.20
CA PRO A 191 -17.01 3.66 -10.98
C PRO A 191 -16.74 3.82 -9.48
N GLN A 192 -15.60 3.35 -9.01
CA GLN A 192 -15.13 3.55 -7.65
C GLN A 192 -13.60 3.74 -7.64
N ARG A 193 -13.13 4.73 -6.90
CA ARG A 193 -11.72 4.93 -6.59
C ARG A 193 -11.42 4.39 -5.20
N ILE A 194 -10.65 3.30 -5.16
CA ILE A 194 -10.16 2.68 -3.92
C ILE A 194 -8.64 2.73 -3.96
N LYS A 195 -8.04 3.38 -2.97
CA LYS A 195 -6.59 3.52 -2.85
C LYS A 195 -6.09 2.78 -1.63
N ILE A 196 -5.01 2.01 -1.78
CA ILE A 196 -4.28 1.46 -0.63
C ILE A 196 -3.58 2.59 0.12
N ILE A 197 -3.78 2.64 1.44
CA ILE A 197 -2.99 3.48 2.35
C ILE A 197 -1.82 2.65 2.83
N GLY A 198 -0.60 3.13 2.59
CA GLY A 198 0.59 2.35 2.89
C GLY A 198 1.85 2.88 2.23
N LEU A 199 2.90 2.06 2.28
CA LEU A 199 4.22 2.31 1.70
C LEU A 199 4.63 1.10 0.88
N GLN A 200 5.50 1.29 -0.12
CA GLN A 200 6.16 0.19 -0.79
C GLN A 200 7.67 0.40 -0.74
N MET A 201 8.41 -0.69 -0.52
CA MET A 201 9.86 -0.72 -0.67
C MET A 201 10.19 -1.23 -2.06
N ASN A 202 11.15 -0.58 -2.71
CA ASN A 202 11.58 -0.88 -4.07
C ASN A 202 13.06 -1.27 -4.03
N ARG A 203 13.37 -2.48 -4.46
CA ARG A 203 14.76 -2.94 -4.56
C ARG A 203 15.54 -2.20 -5.66
N ILE A 204 14.87 -1.82 -6.75
CA ILE A 204 15.46 -1.15 -7.91
C ILE A 204 14.90 0.28 -8.01
N LYS A 205 15.77 1.26 -8.32
CA LYS A 205 15.45 2.69 -8.48
C LYS A 205 14.36 2.96 -9.54
N ASP A 206 14.38 2.21 -10.64
CA ASP A 206 13.77 2.59 -11.91
C ASP A 206 12.76 1.60 -12.50
N LYS A 207 11.74 1.25 -11.72
CA LYS A 207 10.46 0.81 -12.32
C LYS A 207 9.40 1.93 -12.32
N LEU A 208 9.74 3.13 -11.83
CA LEU A 208 8.81 4.27 -11.69
C LEU A 208 9.29 5.62 -12.24
N LEU A 209 10.60 5.89 -12.35
CA LEU A 209 11.10 7.26 -12.60
C LEU A 209 12.18 7.43 -13.68
N THR A 210 12.65 6.38 -14.35
CA THR A 210 13.35 6.54 -15.63
C THR A 210 12.80 5.60 -16.71
N SER A 211 12.54 6.20 -17.89
CA SER A 211 11.97 5.60 -19.09
C SER A 211 10.51 5.12 -19.01
N THR A 212 9.62 5.79 -19.74
CA THR A 212 8.41 5.16 -20.29
C THR A 212 8.82 3.93 -21.10
N GLY A 213 8.67 2.74 -20.52
CA GLY A 213 8.97 1.48 -21.21
C GLY A 213 9.50 0.34 -20.35
N ALA A 214 9.98 0.61 -19.13
CA ALA A 214 10.35 -0.47 -18.19
C ALA A 214 9.08 -1.14 -17.66
N ALA A 215 8.67 -2.22 -18.32
CA ALA A 215 7.56 -3.04 -17.86
C ALA A 215 7.89 -3.61 -16.47
N LEU A 216 6.89 -3.60 -15.58
CA LEU A 216 6.87 -4.45 -14.39
C LEU A 216 6.88 -5.91 -14.90
N LEU A 217 8.07 -6.42 -15.15
CA LEU A 217 8.40 -7.82 -15.39
C LEU A 217 9.04 -8.35 -14.13
#